data_AF-A0A3M8K802-F1
#
_entry.id   AF-A0A3M8K802-F1
#
_cell.length_a   1.000
_cell.length_b   1.000
_cell.length_c   1.000
_cell.angle_alpha   90.00
_cell.angle_beta   90.00
_cell.angle_gamma   90.00
#
_symmetry.space_group_name_H-M   'P 1'
#
loop_
_entity.id
_entity.type
_entity.pdbx_description
1 polymer ?
#
loop_
_entity_poly.entity_id
_entity_poly.type
_entity_poly.pdbx_seq_one_letter_code
_entity_poly.pdbx_strand_id
1 'polypeptide(L)'
;MNEILIRTREGADALLSAISQGTKEPERLAYFGVADVSAWSRLFGWRTIRAVSSPMMLPFLAGGSLRTGLQPVLLAGLAGGTVGELAKLRAPETTPIAGMCGVALNHAAYSFLLVDKGARPSRVGAGLRAATWLAGIGFAASRKKSLVAPVVIAGAVAATTSALAADPALREESVPAQGLAHGANLLLVSEGATLLRETVLIGDNTWCRLIDAGITTTAAIGHLLLVDGLTRE
;
A
#
# COMPACT_ATOMS: atom_id res chain seq x y z
N MET A 1 9.32 19.50 22.26
CA MET A 1 8.21 18.68 21.74
C MET A 1 8.83 17.57 20.90
N ASN A 2 8.57 16.29 21.22
CA ASN A 2 9.30 15.16 20.59
C ASN A 2 8.94 15.02 19.10
N GLU A 3 9.94 14.84 18.24
CA GLU A 3 9.78 14.70 16.78
C GLU A 3 8.77 13.59 16.41
N ILE A 4 8.76 12.48 17.16
CA ILE A 4 7.81 11.38 16.99
C ILE A 4 6.35 11.84 17.16
N LEU A 5 6.08 12.72 18.13
CA LEU A 5 4.74 13.24 18.36
C LEU A 5 4.29 14.15 17.20
N ILE A 6 5.20 14.93 16.64
CA ILE A 6 4.92 15.77 15.47
C ILE A 6 4.58 14.88 14.27
N ARG A 7 5.41 13.88 13.98
CA ARG A 7 5.17 12.93 12.88
C ARG A 7 3.85 12.20 13.01
N THR A 8 3.52 11.76 14.22
CA THR A 8 2.25 11.05 14.49
C THR A 8 1.05 11.97 14.25
N ARG A 9 1.15 13.26 14.63
CA ARG A 9 0.10 14.25 14.36
C ARG A 9 -0.04 14.55 12.89
N GLU A 10 1.06 14.80 12.18
CA GLU A 10 1.08 15.00 10.72
C GLU A 10 0.38 13.86 9.98
N GLY A 11 0.67 12.60 10.35
CA GLY A 11 0.00 11.44 9.77
C GLY A 11 -1.49 11.35 10.12
N ALA A 12 -1.86 11.69 11.36
CA ALA A 12 -3.25 11.71 11.80
C ALA A 12 -4.06 12.81 11.10
N ASP A 13 -3.49 14.00 10.95
CA ASP A 13 -4.12 15.15 10.28
C ASP A 13 -4.32 14.86 8.79
N ALA A 14 -3.32 14.24 8.13
CA ALA A 14 -3.45 13.78 6.75
C ALA A 14 -4.56 12.73 6.59
N LEU A 15 -4.65 11.78 7.53
CA LEU A 15 -5.70 10.75 7.52
C LEU A 15 -7.09 11.36 7.77
N LEU A 16 -7.23 12.23 8.76
CA LEU A 16 -8.49 12.93 9.06
C LEU A 16 -8.93 13.79 7.87
N SER A 17 -7.99 14.48 7.22
CA SER A 17 -8.24 15.21 5.98
C SER A 17 -8.77 14.27 4.90
N ALA A 18 -8.09 13.14 4.64
CA ALA A 18 -8.50 12.15 3.64
C ALA A 18 -9.89 11.55 3.92
N ILE A 19 -10.21 11.27 5.20
CA ILE A 19 -11.52 10.77 5.63
C ILE A 19 -12.59 11.84 5.46
N SER A 20 -12.31 13.10 5.83
CA SER A 20 -13.27 14.20 5.69
C SER A 20 -13.68 14.42 4.24
N GLN A 21 -12.78 14.20 3.28
CA GLN A 21 -13.11 14.25 1.85
C GLN A 21 -14.08 13.14 1.44
N GLY A 22 -14.12 12.02 2.16
CA GLY A 22 -15.12 10.96 1.97
C GLY A 22 -16.56 11.42 2.16
N THR A 23 -16.80 12.51 2.89
CA THR A 23 -18.14 13.11 3.01
C THR A 23 -18.55 13.94 1.80
N LYS A 24 -17.60 14.31 0.94
CA LYS A 24 -17.79 15.19 -0.23
C LYS A 24 -17.68 14.45 -1.55
N GLU A 25 -16.96 13.33 -1.57
CA GLU A 25 -16.64 12.58 -2.78
C GLU A 25 -17.23 11.16 -2.70
N PRO A 26 -18.25 10.82 -3.54
CA PRO A 26 -18.91 9.52 -3.49
C PRO A 26 -17.94 8.37 -3.81
N GLU A 27 -16.91 8.60 -4.62
CA GLU A 27 -15.90 7.62 -4.99
C GLU A 27 -15.04 7.22 -3.77
N ARG A 28 -14.75 8.17 -2.87
CA ARG A 28 -14.06 7.91 -1.60
C ARG A 28 -14.95 7.19 -0.60
N LEU A 29 -16.22 7.56 -0.52
CA LEU A 29 -17.17 6.83 0.31
C LEU A 29 -17.27 5.36 -0.15
N ALA A 30 -17.32 5.13 -1.46
CA ALA A 30 -17.27 3.80 -2.05
C ALA A 30 -15.95 3.08 -1.73
N TYR A 31 -14.81 3.77 -1.81
CA TYR A 31 -13.51 3.24 -1.41
C TYR A 31 -13.51 2.73 0.04
N PHE A 32 -13.97 3.55 0.99
CA PHE A 32 -14.06 3.15 2.40
C PHE A 32 -15.00 1.96 2.61
N GLY A 33 -16.21 2.03 2.02
CA GLY A 33 -17.18 0.94 2.13
C GLY A 33 -16.63 -0.38 1.58
N VAL A 34 -15.94 -0.35 0.45
CA VAL A 34 -15.35 -1.54 -0.16
C VAL A 34 -14.16 -2.04 0.65
N ALA A 35 -13.31 -1.15 1.19
CA ALA A 35 -12.22 -1.53 2.07
C ALA A 35 -12.72 -2.22 3.34
N ASP A 36 -13.77 -1.68 3.98
CA ASP A 36 -14.38 -2.28 5.17
C ASP A 36 -15.02 -3.63 4.86
N VAL A 37 -15.82 -3.72 3.80
CA VAL A 37 -16.41 -5.00 3.34
C VAL A 37 -15.30 -6.02 3.04
N SER A 38 -14.20 -5.58 2.45
CA SER A 38 -13.03 -6.41 2.17
C SER A 38 -12.33 -6.91 3.44
N ALA A 39 -12.23 -6.09 4.48
CA ALA A 39 -11.69 -6.48 5.77
C ALA A 39 -12.62 -7.45 6.52
N TRP A 40 -13.91 -7.14 6.62
CA TRP A 40 -14.91 -8.01 7.25
C TRP A 40 -15.05 -9.36 6.54
N SER A 41 -15.01 -9.36 5.21
CA SER A 41 -15.05 -10.60 4.43
C SER A 41 -13.87 -11.53 4.72
N ARG A 42 -12.69 -10.99 5.05
CA ARG A 42 -11.54 -11.78 5.49
C ARG A 42 -11.73 -12.28 6.91
N LEU A 43 -12.16 -11.41 7.82
CA LEU A 43 -12.38 -11.77 9.23
C LEU A 43 -13.41 -12.91 9.38
N PHE A 44 -14.52 -12.84 8.64
CA PHE A 44 -15.59 -13.84 8.68
C PHE A 44 -15.44 -14.98 7.67
N GLY A 45 -14.43 -14.94 6.79
CA GLY A 45 -14.19 -15.98 5.79
C GLY A 45 -15.18 -15.99 4.62
N TRP A 46 -15.80 -14.86 4.31
CA TRP A 46 -16.74 -14.69 3.19
C TRP A 46 -16.02 -14.60 1.84
N ARG A 47 -15.60 -15.76 1.32
CA ARG A 47 -14.77 -15.87 0.11
C ARG A 47 -15.36 -15.17 -1.12
N THR A 48 -16.66 -15.30 -1.37
CA THR A 48 -17.31 -14.68 -2.53
C THR A 48 -17.31 -13.16 -2.43
N ILE A 49 -17.62 -12.62 -1.25
CA ILE A 49 -17.59 -11.17 -1.01
C ILE A 49 -16.16 -10.64 -1.18
N ARG A 50 -15.18 -11.33 -0.58
CA ARG A 50 -13.76 -11.00 -0.70
C ARG A 50 -13.29 -10.92 -2.16
N ALA A 51 -13.73 -11.87 -2.99
CA ALA A 51 -13.34 -11.96 -4.39
C ALA A 51 -13.83 -10.78 -5.23
N VAL A 52 -14.95 -10.17 -4.84
CA VAL A 52 -15.52 -9.00 -5.51
C VAL A 52 -14.98 -7.71 -4.90
N SER A 53 -14.94 -7.59 -3.57
CA SER A 53 -14.60 -6.33 -2.91
C SER A 53 -13.11 -5.97 -3.01
N SER A 54 -12.20 -6.94 -2.85
CA SER A 54 -10.75 -6.67 -2.86
C SER A 54 -10.26 -5.96 -4.14
N PRO A 55 -10.60 -6.43 -5.35
CA PRO A 55 -10.13 -5.78 -6.58
C PRO A 55 -10.82 -4.45 -6.86
N MET A 56 -11.93 -4.12 -6.20
CA MET A 56 -12.64 -2.85 -6.43
C MET A 56 -12.05 -1.67 -5.65
N MET A 57 -11.18 -1.89 -4.67
CA MET A 57 -10.58 -0.82 -3.86
C MET A 57 -9.82 0.20 -4.74
N LEU A 58 -8.82 -0.24 -5.50
CA LEU A 58 -7.99 0.69 -6.27
C LEU A 58 -8.73 1.38 -7.44
N PRO A 59 -9.69 0.75 -8.14
CA PRO A 59 -10.54 1.45 -9.11
C PRO A 59 -11.38 2.57 -8.51
N PHE A 60 -11.96 2.40 -7.31
CA PHE A 60 -12.68 3.49 -6.66
C PHE A 60 -11.76 4.64 -6.26
N LEU A 61 -10.54 4.33 -5.80
CA LEU A 61 -9.53 5.34 -5.52
C LEU A 61 -9.08 6.08 -6.79
N ALA A 62 -8.96 5.37 -7.90
CA ALA A 62 -8.65 5.95 -9.21
C ALA A 62 -9.74 6.93 -9.67
N GLY A 63 -11.02 6.60 -9.43
CA GLY A 63 -12.15 7.51 -9.68
C GLY A 63 -12.00 8.85 -8.93
N GLY A 64 -11.57 8.79 -7.66
CA GLY A 64 -11.25 9.98 -6.88
C GLY A 64 -10.11 10.81 -7.47
N SER A 65 -9.03 10.17 -7.94
CA SER A 65 -7.89 10.89 -8.54
C SER A 65 -8.24 11.62 -9.84
N LEU A 66 -9.26 11.16 -10.59
CA LEU A 66 -9.71 11.84 -11.80
C LEU A 66 -10.30 13.23 -11.53
N ARG A 67 -10.84 13.46 -10.32
CA ARG A 67 -11.40 14.75 -9.92
C ARG A 67 -10.33 15.79 -9.60
N THR A 68 -9.18 15.35 -9.09
CA THR A 68 -8.07 16.21 -8.68
C THR A 68 -7.09 16.49 -9.81
N GLY A 69 -7.08 15.63 -10.84
CA GLY A 69 -6.29 15.81 -12.05
C GLY A 69 -5.91 14.48 -12.68
N LEU A 70 -5.99 14.39 -14.01
CA LEU A 70 -5.63 13.18 -14.72
C LEU A 70 -4.11 12.98 -14.69
N GLN A 71 -3.64 12.00 -13.91
CA GLN A 71 -2.26 11.52 -13.93
C GLN A 71 -2.23 10.11 -14.54
N PRO A 72 -1.91 9.95 -15.84
CA PRO A 72 -1.95 8.65 -16.52
C PRO A 72 -1.06 7.59 -15.84
N VAL A 73 0.09 8.01 -15.32
CA VAL A 73 1.02 7.13 -14.59
C VAL A 73 0.36 6.57 -13.31
N LEU A 74 -0.36 7.42 -12.57
CA LEU A 74 -1.07 7.00 -11.37
C LEU A 74 -2.16 5.98 -11.69
N LEU A 75 -2.97 6.24 -12.73
CA LEU A 75 -4.03 5.34 -13.16
C LEU A 75 -3.48 4.00 -13.64
N ALA A 76 -2.38 4.01 -14.40
CA ALA A 76 -1.69 2.79 -14.81
C ALA A 76 -1.19 2.01 -13.60
N GLY A 77 -0.61 2.70 -12.61
CA GLY A 77 -0.20 2.14 -11.32
C GLY A 77 -1.35 1.45 -10.59
N LEU A 78 -2.47 2.14 -10.40
CA LEU A 78 -3.67 1.63 -9.72
C LEU A 78 -4.31 0.45 -10.48
N ALA A 79 -4.31 0.47 -11.81
CA ALA A 79 -4.73 -0.65 -12.65
C ALA A 79 -3.81 -1.86 -12.46
N GLY A 80 -2.49 -1.66 -12.44
CA GLY A 80 -1.50 -2.68 -12.12
C GLY A 80 -1.71 -3.28 -10.72
N GLY A 81 -1.94 -2.43 -9.73
CA GLY A 81 -2.24 -2.86 -8.36
C GLY A 81 -3.53 -3.69 -8.30
N THR A 82 -4.54 -3.35 -9.10
CA THR A 82 -5.80 -4.12 -9.19
C THR A 82 -5.55 -5.52 -9.73
N VAL A 83 -4.72 -5.65 -10.78
CA VAL A 83 -4.27 -6.95 -11.29
C VAL A 83 -3.48 -7.72 -10.23
N GLY A 84 -2.64 -7.01 -9.46
CA GLY A 84 -1.94 -7.54 -8.29
C GLY A 84 -2.88 -8.18 -7.27
N GLU A 85 -3.92 -7.46 -6.85
CA GLU A 85 -4.94 -7.94 -5.92
C GLU A 85 -5.72 -9.14 -6.48
N LEU A 86 -6.11 -9.10 -7.76
CA LEU A 86 -6.78 -10.23 -8.42
C LEU A 86 -5.91 -11.49 -8.43
N ALA A 87 -4.61 -11.33 -8.65
CA ALA A 87 -3.66 -12.44 -8.60
C ALA A 87 -3.51 -12.99 -7.17
N LYS A 88 -3.53 -12.12 -6.14
CA LYS A 88 -3.49 -12.50 -4.71
C LYS A 88 -4.74 -13.26 -4.24
N LEU A 89 -5.85 -13.24 -5.00
CA LEU A 89 -7.04 -14.05 -4.70
C LEU A 89 -6.90 -15.52 -5.10
N ARG A 90 -5.93 -15.86 -5.96
CA ARG A 90 -5.69 -17.25 -6.40
C ARG A 90 -4.92 -18.02 -5.32
N ALA A 91 -5.00 -19.35 -5.39
CA ALA A 91 -4.45 -20.22 -4.35
C ALA A 91 -2.92 -20.02 -4.15
N PRO A 92 -2.41 -20.20 -2.92
CA PRO A 92 -1.06 -19.77 -2.51
C PRO A 92 0.12 -20.56 -3.13
N GLU A 93 -0.18 -21.60 -3.91
CA GLU A 93 0.82 -22.54 -4.42
C GLU A 93 1.70 -21.93 -5.52
N THR A 94 1.18 -20.94 -6.25
CA THR A 94 1.98 -20.11 -7.15
C THR A 94 1.49 -18.67 -7.07
N THR A 95 2.28 -17.77 -6.48
CA THR A 95 2.04 -16.33 -6.70
C THR A 95 2.22 -16.08 -8.19
N PRO A 96 1.16 -15.72 -8.94
CA PRO A 96 1.28 -15.56 -10.38
C PRO A 96 2.29 -14.47 -10.69
N ILE A 97 3.10 -14.63 -11.75
CA ILE A 97 4.03 -13.58 -12.22
C ILE A 97 3.28 -12.26 -12.41
N ALA A 98 2.05 -12.31 -12.93
CA ALA A 98 1.17 -11.17 -13.06
C ALA A 98 0.90 -10.43 -11.73
N GLY A 99 0.80 -11.16 -10.62
CA GLY A 99 0.60 -10.57 -9.29
C GLY A 99 1.81 -9.77 -8.82
N MET A 100 3.01 -10.34 -9.01
CA MET A 100 4.27 -9.64 -8.73
C MET A 100 4.43 -8.40 -9.59
N CYS A 101 4.19 -8.52 -10.89
CA CYS A 101 4.28 -7.41 -11.83
C CYS A 101 3.26 -6.32 -11.51
N GLY A 102 2.03 -6.68 -11.11
CA GLY A 102 1.00 -5.73 -10.71
C GLY A 102 1.38 -4.90 -9.49
N VAL A 103 1.87 -5.54 -8.43
CA VAL A 103 2.35 -4.85 -7.22
C VAL A 103 3.57 -3.99 -7.53
N ALA A 104 4.54 -4.52 -8.28
CA ALA A 104 5.73 -3.77 -8.66
C ALA A 104 5.39 -2.55 -9.53
N LEU A 105 4.46 -2.68 -10.49
CA LEU A 105 4.02 -1.59 -11.35
C LEU A 105 3.30 -0.50 -10.55
N ASN A 106 2.48 -0.86 -9.57
CA ASN A 106 1.81 0.09 -8.69
C ASN A 106 2.83 0.93 -7.89
N HIS A 107 3.79 0.27 -7.23
CA HIS A 107 4.86 0.96 -6.50
C HIS A 107 5.81 1.74 -7.41
N ALA A 108 6.05 1.26 -8.64
CA ALA A 108 6.86 1.99 -9.61
C ALA A 108 6.18 3.29 -10.04
N ALA A 109 4.85 3.27 -10.25
CA ALA A 109 4.08 4.47 -10.55
C ALA A 109 4.14 5.50 -9.41
N TYR A 110 3.96 5.06 -8.16
CA TYR A 110 4.13 5.95 -7.00
C TYR A 110 5.57 6.50 -6.92
N SER A 111 6.57 5.65 -7.13
CA SER A 111 7.98 6.07 -7.09
C SER A 111 8.29 7.11 -8.17
N PHE A 112 7.77 6.92 -9.39
CA PHE A 112 7.91 7.88 -10.47
C PHE A 112 7.30 9.23 -10.12
N LEU A 113 6.07 9.24 -9.61
CA LEU A 113 5.38 10.49 -9.24
C LEU A 113 6.03 11.21 -8.06
N LEU A 114 6.60 10.47 -7.11
CA LEU A 114 7.39 11.06 -6.03
C LEU A 114 8.66 11.72 -6.55
N VAL A 115 9.35 11.09 -7.50
CA VAL A 115 10.54 11.67 -8.15
C VAL A 115 10.16 12.89 -8.98
N ASP A 116 9.03 12.86 -9.68
CA ASP A 116 8.50 13.99 -10.45
C ASP A 116 8.17 15.19 -9.54
N LYS A 117 7.63 14.92 -8.34
CA LYS A 117 7.48 15.90 -7.24
C LYS A 117 8.81 16.31 -6.57
N GLY A 118 9.95 15.84 -7.06
CA GLY A 118 11.27 16.27 -6.59
C GLY A 118 11.83 15.51 -5.39
N ALA A 119 11.30 14.34 -5.05
CA ALA A 119 11.77 13.53 -3.91
C ALA A 119 13.28 13.21 -3.99
N ARG A 120 14.01 13.55 -2.93
CA ARG A 120 15.42 13.22 -2.69
C ARG A 120 15.58 12.48 -1.36
N PRO A 121 15.56 11.14 -1.37
CA PRO A 121 15.52 10.35 -0.15
C PRO A 121 16.83 10.52 0.63
N SER A 122 16.72 10.61 1.95
CA SER A 122 17.91 10.65 2.82
C SER A 122 18.68 9.33 2.74
N ARG A 123 20.02 9.41 2.72
CA ARG A 123 20.88 8.21 2.66
C ARG A 123 20.60 7.24 3.82
N VAL A 124 20.37 7.79 5.01
CA VAL A 124 20.06 7.00 6.22
C VAL A 124 18.69 6.32 6.09
N GLY A 125 17.66 7.07 5.66
CA GLY A 125 16.30 6.53 5.50
C GLY A 125 16.20 5.48 4.38
N ALA A 126 16.96 5.66 3.29
CA ALA A 126 17.09 4.67 2.23
C ALA A 126 17.86 3.43 2.71
N GLY A 127 18.95 3.61 3.47
CA GLY A 127 19.74 2.51 4.04
C GLY A 127 18.92 1.61 4.96
N LEU A 128 18.08 2.20 5.83
CA LEU A 128 17.19 1.43 6.71
C LEU A 128 16.21 0.56 5.91
N ARG A 129 15.60 1.10 4.85
CA ARG A 129 14.64 0.37 4.02
C ARG A 129 15.32 -0.70 3.16
N ALA A 130 16.53 -0.42 2.67
CA ALA A 130 17.35 -1.42 2.01
C ALA A 130 17.67 -2.59 2.97
N ALA A 131 18.00 -2.30 4.23
CA ALA A 131 18.22 -3.34 5.23
C ALA A 131 16.94 -4.15 5.51
N THR A 132 15.78 -3.50 5.64
CA THR A 132 14.49 -4.19 5.79
C THR A 132 14.17 -5.08 4.59
N TRP A 133 14.42 -4.61 3.38
CA TRP A 133 14.23 -5.38 2.15
C TRP A 133 15.15 -6.60 2.09
N LEU A 134 16.45 -6.43 2.38
CA LEU A 134 17.41 -7.54 2.46
C LEU A 134 17.03 -8.57 3.53
N ALA A 135 16.54 -8.11 4.69
CA ALA A 135 16.01 -9.00 5.71
C ALA A 135 14.81 -9.80 5.21
N GLY A 136 13.90 -9.18 4.45
CA GLY A 136 12.79 -9.85 3.78
C GLY A 136 13.25 -10.92 2.78
N ILE A 137 14.29 -10.64 1.98
CA ILE A 137 14.87 -11.63 1.05
C ILE A 137 15.43 -12.82 1.81
N GLY A 138 16.25 -12.57 2.84
CA GLY A 138 16.83 -13.64 3.67
C GLY A 138 15.75 -14.48 4.35
N PHE A 139 14.71 -13.83 4.86
CA PHE A 139 13.57 -14.50 5.46
C PHE A 139 12.83 -15.39 4.45
N ALA A 140 12.50 -14.88 3.26
CA ALA A 140 11.89 -15.65 2.18
C ALA A 140 12.76 -16.85 1.77
N ALA A 141 14.07 -16.65 1.60
CA ALA A 141 15.00 -17.72 1.24
C ALA A 141 15.05 -18.83 2.30
N SER A 142 14.90 -18.49 3.59
CA SER A 142 14.89 -19.45 4.70
C SER A 142 13.58 -20.20 4.88
N ARG A 143 12.44 -19.61 4.49
CA ARG A 143 11.10 -20.18 4.75
C ARG A 143 10.41 -20.74 3.51
N LYS A 144 10.39 -20.00 2.40
CA LYS A 144 9.67 -20.38 1.17
C LYS A 144 10.38 -19.77 -0.05
N LYS A 145 11.28 -20.55 -0.67
CA LYS A 145 12.13 -20.10 -1.79
C LYS A 145 11.36 -19.54 -2.99
N SER A 146 10.13 -20.00 -3.22
CA SER A 146 9.27 -19.46 -4.28
C SER A 146 8.90 -17.99 -4.08
N LEU A 147 9.04 -17.45 -2.86
CA LEU A 147 8.79 -16.05 -2.56
C LEU A 147 10.01 -15.13 -2.74
N VAL A 148 11.21 -15.68 -2.98
CA VAL A 148 12.43 -14.87 -3.12
C VAL A 148 12.32 -13.91 -4.30
N ALA A 149 11.94 -14.41 -5.48
CA ALA A 149 11.79 -13.57 -6.67
C ALA A 149 10.75 -12.44 -6.48
N PRO A 150 9.53 -12.71 -5.96
CA PRO A 150 8.60 -11.64 -5.60
C PRO A 150 9.19 -10.59 -4.67
N VAL A 151 9.86 -11.01 -3.58
CA VAL A 151 10.40 -10.09 -2.58
C VAL A 151 11.58 -9.27 -3.12
N VAL A 152 12.44 -9.88 -3.95
CA VAL A 152 13.53 -9.15 -4.62
C VAL A 152 12.96 -8.05 -5.51
N ILE A 153 11.94 -8.34 -6.32
CA ILE A 153 11.41 -7.38 -7.29
C ILE A 153 10.43 -6.41 -6.62
N ALA A 154 9.28 -6.90 -6.17
CA ALA A 154 8.22 -6.05 -5.63
C ALA A 154 8.64 -5.40 -4.30
N GLY A 155 9.38 -6.13 -3.45
CA GLY A 155 9.90 -5.58 -2.19
C GLY A 155 10.93 -4.48 -2.39
N ALA A 156 11.78 -4.56 -3.43
CA ALA A 156 12.71 -3.47 -3.75
C ALA A 156 11.96 -2.20 -4.13
N VAL A 157 10.99 -2.32 -5.04
CA VAL A 157 10.22 -1.15 -5.50
C VAL A 157 9.38 -0.56 -4.36
N ALA A 158 8.77 -1.39 -3.51
CA ALA A 158 8.04 -0.93 -2.33
C ALA A 158 8.95 -0.20 -1.32
N ALA A 159 10.15 -0.73 -1.07
CA ALA A 159 11.16 -0.08 -0.24
C ALA A 159 11.62 1.26 -0.84
N THR A 160 11.78 1.33 -2.16
CA THR A 160 12.08 2.57 -2.89
C THR A 160 10.96 3.60 -2.74
N THR A 161 9.68 3.20 -2.95
CA THR A 161 8.53 4.09 -2.73
C THR A 161 8.53 4.65 -1.32
N SER A 162 8.74 3.79 -0.33
CA SER A 162 8.79 4.17 1.09
C SER A 162 9.96 5.12 1.39
N ALA A 163 11.12 4.94 0.74
CA ALA A 163 12.26 5.82 0.92
C ALA A 163 12.02 7.20 0.31
N LEU A 164 11.47 7.25 -0.91
CA LEU A 164 11.14 8.48 -1.63
C LEU A 164 10.05 9.28 -0.90
N ALA A 165 8.98 8.61 -0.48
CA ALA A 165 7.87 9.25 0.22
C ALA A 165 8.25 9.81 1.59
N ALA A 166 9.36 9.32 2.16
CA ALA A 166 9.90 9.80 3.43
C ALA A 166 10.82 11.02 3.28
N ASP A 167 10.92 11.65 2.12
CA ASP A 167 11.66 12.91 1.95
C ASP A 167 11.01 14.04 2.78
N PRO A 168 11.78 14.77 3.63
CA PRO A 168 11.30 15.99 4.29
C PRO A 168 10.77 17.06 3.35
N ALA A 169 11.35 17.24 2.15
CA ALA A 169 10.98 18.32 1.25
C ALA A 169 9.52 18.25 0.79
N LEU A 170 8.99 17.04 0.62
CA LEU A 170 7.60 16.81 0.21
C LEU A 170 6.57 17.19 1.29
N ARG A 171 6.98 17.30 2.57
CA ARG A 171 6.05 17.42 3.70
C ARG A 171 5.56 18.84 3.93
N GLU A 172 6.32 19.82 3.46
CA GLU A 172 6.03 21.24 3.66
C GLU A 172 5.02 21.77 2.65
N GLU A 173 4.67 21.00 1.62
CA GLU A 173 3.73 21.40 0.57
C GLU A 173 2.29 21.51 1.08
N SER A 174 1.78 20.47 1.75
CA SER A 174 0.37 20.39 2.13
C SER A 174 0.07 19.35 3.21
N VAL A 175 -1.11 19.44 3.83
CA VAL A 175 -1.60 18.43 4.80
C VAL A 175 -1.71 17.03 4.14
N PRO A 176 -2.25 16.87 2.92
CA PRO A 176 -2.18 15.58 2.21
C PRO A 176 -0.76 15.06 2.00
N ALA A 177 0.20 15.94 1.66
CA ALA A 177 1.58 15.54 1.40
C ALA A 177 2.30 15.00 2.65
N GLN A 178 1.91 15.44 3.85
CA GLN A 178 2.36 14.85 5.13
C GLN A 178 1.97 13.37 5.29
N GLY A 179 0.93 12.94 4.57
CA GLY A 179 0.46 11.55 4.52
C GLY A 179 1.35 10.62 3.71
N LEU A 180 2.18 11.13 2.77
CA LEU A 180 2.97 10.31 1.84
C LEU A 180 3.86 9.29 2.56
N ALA A 181 4.67 9.75 3.51
CA ALA A 181 5.59 8.92 4.26
C ALA A 181 4.84 7.82 5.05
N HIS A 182 3.73 8.19 5.68
CA HIS A 182 2.89 7.27 6.45
C HIS A 182 2.25 6.23 5.53
N GLY A 183 1.66 6.67 4.41
CA GLY A 183 1.04 5.78 3.43
C GLY A 183 2.01 4.75 2.88
N ALA A 184 3.20 5.20 2.45
CA ALA A 184 4.21 4.30 1.90
C ALA A 184 4.79 3.33 2.94
N ASN A 185 4.94 3.76 4.20
CA ASN A 185 5.37 2.88 5.29
C ASN A 185 4.28 1.83 5.60
N LEU A 186 3.01 2.20 5.62
CA LEU A 186 1.90 1.26 5.83
C LEU A 186 1.85 0.21 4.71
N LEU A 187 2.02 0.62 3.44
CA LEU A 187 2.12 -0.33 2.34
C LEU A 187 3.31 -1.29 2.51
N LEU A 188 4.49 -0.78 2.87
CA LEU A 188 5.67 -1.62 3.10
C LEU A 188 5.45 -2.62 4.25
N VAL A 189 4.80 -2.18 5.35
CA VAL A 189 4.42 -3.04 6.47
C VAL A 189 3.41 -4.10 6.03
N SER A 190 2.41 -3.73 5.24
CA SER A 190 1.40 -4.65 4.69
C SER A 190 2.04 -5.75 3.83
N GLU A 191 2.97 -5.39 2.94
CA GLU A 191 3.69 -6.37 2.11
C GLU A 191 4.60 -7.29 2.96
N GLY A 192 5.27 -6.74 3.98
CA GLY A 192 6.03 -7.55 4.94
C GLY A 192 5.16 -8.51 5.76
N ALA A 193 3.99 -8.07 6.19
CA ALA A 193 3.01 -8.89 6.89
C ALA A 193 2.41 -9.97 5.97
N THR A 194 2.19 -9.65 4.69
CA THR A 194 1.78 -10.62 3.66
C THR A 194 2.84 -11.70 3.48
N LEU A 195 4.13 -11.32 3.41
CA LEU A 195 5.24 -12.28 3.36
C LEU A 195 5.25 -13.20 4.59
N LEU A 196 5.04 -12.64 5.80
CA LEU A 196 4.96 -13.43 7.03
C LEU A 196 3.76 -14.40 7.01
N ARG A 197 2.61 -13.92 6.53
CA ARG A 197 1.37 -14.69 6.41
C ARG A 197 1.54 -15.89 5.47
N GLU A 198 2.23 -15.70 4.36
CA GLU A 198 2.50 -16.72 3.34
C GLU A 198 3.59 -17.75 3.73
N THR A 199 4.36 -17.48 4.78
CA THR A 199 5.53 -18.29 5.17
C THR A 199 5.38 -19.02 6.50
N VAL A 200 4.84 -18.35 7.52
CA VAL A 200 4.83 -18.86 8.91
C VAL A 200 3.42 -19.14 9.38
N LEU A 201 2.47 -18.27 9.06
CA LEU A 201 1.10 -18.36 9.55
C LEU A 201 0.23 -19.11 8.55
N ILE A 202 0.49 -20.39 8.34
CA ILE A 202 -0.23 -21.20 7.35
C ILE A 202 -1.56 -21.70 7.94
N GLY A 203 -2.65 -21.61 7.16
CA GLY A 203 -3.98 -22.09 7.56
C GLY A 203 -5.06 -21.00 7.57
N ASP A 204 -6.24 -21.40 8.03
CA ASP A 204 -7.46 -20.57 8.06
C ASP A 204 -8.09 -20.59 9.48
N ASN A 205 -7.42 -19.96 10.44
CA ASN A 205 -7.92 -19.77 11.81
C ASN A 205 -8.30 -18.29 12.07
N THR A 206 -9.00 -18.03 13.17
CA THR A 206 -9.48 -16.67 13.51
C THR A 206 -8.35 -15.65 13.60
N TRP A 207 -7.17 -16.02 14.13
CA TRP A 207 -6.01 -15.14 14.21
C TRP A 207 -5.45 -14.79 12.83
N CYS A 208 -5.36 -15.78 11.94
CA CYS A 208 -4.92 -15.59 10.56
C CYS A 208 -5.90 -14.70 9.79
N ARG A 209 -7.21 -14.88 10.00
CA ARG A 209 -8.26 -14.03 9.41
C ARG A 209 -8.21 -12.60 9.92
N LEU A 210 -7.92 -12.41 11.22
CA LEU A 210 -7.73 -11.10 11.83
C LEU A 210 -6.49 -10.40 11.24
N ILE A 211 -5.40 -11.13 11.06
CA ILE A 211 -4.18 -10.63 10.40
C ILE A 211 -4.47 -10.28 8.94
N ASP A 212 -5.18 -11.12 8.19
CA ASP A 212 -5.55 -10.85 6.80
C ASP A 212 -6.41 -9.58 6.68
N ALA A 213 -7.36 -9.39 7.60
CA ALA A 213 -8.16 -8.17 7.69
C ALA A 213 -7.28 -6.95 8.00
N GLY A 214 -6.39 -7.06 8.98
CA GLY A 214 -5.43 -6.01 9.35
C GLY A 214 -4.53 -5.60 8.19
N ILE A 215 -3.92 -6.56 7.49
CA ILE A 215 -3.11 -6.34 6.28
C ILE A 215 -3.90 -5.53 5.24
N THR A 216 -5.16 -5.91 5.01
CA THR A 216 -6.03 -5.26 4.03
C THR A 216 -6.37 -3.82 4.43
N THR A 217 -6.72 -3.58 5.69
CA THR A 217 -7.01 -2.24 6.21
C THR A 217 -5.75 -1.36 6.17
N THR A 218 -4.60 -1.90 6.56
CA THR A 218 -3.31 -1.21 6.47
C THR A 218 -2.98 -0.83 5.03
N ALA A 219 -3.18 -1.75 4.08
CA ALA A 219 -2.97 -1.48 2.66
C ALA A 219 -3.93 -0.40 2.15
N ALA A 220 -5.20 -0.47 2.51
CA ALA A 220 -6.21 0.49 2.08
C ALA A 220 -5.90 1.91 2.59
N ILE A 221 -5.52 2.06 3.86
CA ILE A 221 -5.10 3.36 4.39
C ILE A 221 -3.81 3.83 3.69
N GLY A 222 -2.88 2.91 3.45
CA GLY A 222 -1.62 3.18 2.75
C GLY A 222 -1.83 3.78 1.36
N HIS A 223 -2.67 3.14 0.54
CA HIS A 223 -3.01 3.62 -0.80
C HIS A 223 -3.72 4.97 -0.77
N LEU A 224 -4.67 5.15 0.15
CA LEU A 224 -5.40 6.40 0.30
C LEU A 224 -4.45 7.57 0.57
N LEU A 225 -3.59 7.45 1.58
CA LEU A 225 -2.65 8.51 1.95
C LEU A 225 -1.64 8.82 0.84
N LEU A 226 -1.17 7.80 0.12
CA LEU A 226 -0.26 7.99 -1.00
C LEU A 226 -0.93 8.69 -2.18
N VAL A 227 -2.13 8.24 -2.57
CA VAL A 227 -2.87 8.88 -3.68
C VAL A 227 -3.22 10.32 -3.32
N ASP A 228 -3.65 10.58 -2.09
CA ASP A 228 -4.00 11.92 -1.63
C ASP A 228 -2.80 12.86 -1.66
N GLY A 229 -1.67 12.46 -1.08
CA GLY A 229 -0.46 13.30 -1.08
C GLY A 229 0.14 13.51 -2.48
N LEU A 230 -0.11 12.59 -3.42
CA LEU A 230 0.36 12.73 -4.80
C LEU A 230 -0.54 13.62 -5.67
N THR A 231 -1.82 13.71 -5.34
CA THR A 231 -2.83 14.35 -6.21
C THR A 231 -3.41 15.65 -5.65
N ARG A 232 -3.20 15.95 -4.37
CA ARG A 232 -3.81 17.10 -3.69
C ARG A 232 -2.78 18.04 -3.10
N GLU A 233 -3.09 19.32 -3.23
CA GLU A 233 -2.39 20.48 -2.64
C GLU A 233 -3.26 21.10 -1.53
#